data_AF-K0IEJ5-F1
#
_entry.id   AF-K0IEJ5-F1
#
_cell.length_a   1.000
_cell.length_b   1.000
_cell.length_c   1.000
_cell.angle_alpha   90.00
_cell.angle_beta   90.00
_cell.angle_gamma   90.00
#
_symmetry.space_group_name_H-M   'P 1'
#
loop_
_entity.id
_entity.type
_entity.pdbx_description
1 polymer ?
#
loop_
_entity_poly.entity_id
_entity_poly.type
_entity_poly.pdbx_seq_one_letter_code
_entity_poly.pdbx_strand_id
1 'polypeptide(L)'
;MDQILTDVNTEFAQYRLFVCKKEKKFVHADMLDVHFDGKCPSDGTDLEEVQDPRQTKCPRCGKELEIEEIKPLATADTSAE
;
A
#
# COMPACT_ATOMS: atom_id res chain seq x y z
N MET A 1 40.16 7.36 3.81
CA MET A 1 38.94 7.95 3.19
C MET A 1 37.82 7.02 3.60
N ASP A 2 37.05 7.40 4.61
CA ASP A 2 35.90 6.62 5.07
C ASP A 2 34.73 6.91 4.11
N GLN A 3 34.50 6.00 3.17
CA GLN A 3 33.24 5.98 2.42
C GLN A 3 32.19 5.37 3.33
N ILE A 4 31.39 6.23 3.95
CA ILE A 4 30.10 5.82 4.50
C ILE A 4 29.21 5.59 3.28
N LEU A 5 29.06 4.33 2.86
CA LEU A 5 27.93 3.90 2.05
C LEU A 5 26.69 4.04 2.94
N THR A 6 26.13 5.25 2.99
CA THR A 6 24.75 5.40 3.42
C THR A 6 23.93 4.70 2.34
N ASP A 7 23.58 3.45 2.61
CA ASP A 7 22.46 2.79 1.96
C ASP A 7 21.20 3.56 2.37
N VAL A 8 21.08 4.79 1.86
CA VAL A 8 19.85 5.54 1.93
C VAL A 8 18.93 4.74 1.04
N ASN A 9 18.14 3.87 1.66
CA ASN A 9 16.96 3.22 1.08
C ASN A 9 16.21 4.30 0.29
N THR A 10 16.56 4.46 -0.98
CA THR A 10 16.01 5.49 -1.86
C THR A 10 14.68 5.01 -2.43
N GLU A 11 14.26 3.80 -2.04
CA GLU A 11 12.96 3.19 -2.30
C GLU A 11 12.01 3.49 -1.15
N PHE A 12 11.72 4.78 -0.93
CA PHE A 12 10.66 5.19 -0.02
C PHE A 12 9.31 4.92 -0.71
N ALA A 13 8.92 3.65 -0.86
CA ALA A 13 7.65 3.32 -1.50
C ALA A 13 6.48 3.83 -0.65
N GLN A 14 5.56 4.59 -1.24
CA GLN A 14 4.37 5.11 -0.57
C GLN A 14 3.13 4.35 -1.04
N TYR A 15 3.02 3.10 -0.58
CA TYR A 15 1.87 2.26 -0.88
C TYR A 15 0.58 2.81 -0.25
N ARG A 16 -0.45 2.96 -1.07
CA ARG A 16 -1.82 3.28 -0.64
C ARG A 16 -2.83 2.26 -1.15
N LEU A 17 -3.99 2.21 -0.50
CA LEU A 17 -5.11 1.35 -0.86
C LEU A 17 -6.08 2.13 -1.74
N PHE A 18 -6.51 1.51 -2.83
CA PHE A 18 -7.45 2.07 -3.80
C PHE A 18 -8.57 1.08 -4.12
N VAL A 19 -9.64 1.58 -4.73
CA VAL A 19 -10.75 0.79 -5.26
C VAL A 19 -10.88 0.99 -6.77
N CYS A 20 -10.93 -0.12 -7.49
CA CYS A 20 -11.41 -0.16 -8.87
C CYS A 20 -12.92 -0.42 -8.88
N LYS A 21 -13.71 0.62 -9.19
CA LYS A 21 -15.19 0.56 -9.11
C LYS A 21 -15.81 -0.46 -10.04
N LYS A 22 -15.30 -0.59 -11.27
CA LYS A 22 -15.87 -1.51 -12.27
C LYS A 22 -15.61 -2.96 -11.90
N GLU A 23 -14.39 -3.28 -11.48
CA GLU A 23 -14.02 -4.63 -11.03
C GLU A 23 -14.53 -4.95 -9.63
N LYS A 24 -14.91 -3.91 -8.87
CA LYS A 24 -15.28 -4.00 -7.46
C LYS A 24 -14.18 -4.71 -6.67
N LYS A 25 -12.95 -4.22 -6.77
CA LYS A 25 -11.78 -4.81 -6.10
C LYS A 25 -10.93 -3.73 -5.45
N PHE A 26 -10.25 -4.13 -4.39
CA PHE A 26 -9.17 -3.36 -3.79
C PHE A 26 -7.87 -3.58 -4.57
N VAL A 27 -7.08 -2.52 -4.69
CA VAL A 27 -5.77 -2.52 -5.33
C VAL A 27 -4.81 -1.76 -4.41
N HIS A 28 -3.59 -2.27 -4.24
CA HIS A 28 -2.50 -1.55 -3.60
C HIS A 28 -1.56 -1.02 -4.67
N ALA A 29 -1.14 0.25 -4.55
CA ALA A 29 -0.22 0.84 -5.50
C ALA A 29 0.74 1.79 -4.78
N ASP A 30 2.00 1.82 -5.23
CA ASP A 30 2.99 2.80 -4.80
C ASP A 30 2.76 4.10 -5.55
N MET A 31 2.42 5.16 -4.82
CA MET A 31 2.17 6.47 -5.43
C MET A 31 3.44 7.17 -5.93
N LEU A 32 4.62 6.68 -5.52
CA LEU A 32 5.91 7.23 -5.94
C LEU A 32 6.52 6.45 -7.11
N ASP A 33 5.87 5.38 -7.57
CA ASP A 33 6.27 4.66 -8.78
C ASP A 33 6.06 5.57 -10.01
N VAL A 34 7.10 5.68 -10.85
CA VAL A 34 7.07 6.46 -12.10
C VAL A 34 6.04 5.96 -13.11
N HIS A 35 5.59 4.71 -12.97
CA HIS A 35 4.56 4.10 -13.80
C HIS A 35 3.16 4.22 -13.18
N PHE A 36 3.02 4.82 -11.99
CA PHE A 36 1.71 5.05 -11.40
C PHE A 36 0.98 6.18 -12.14
N ASP A 37 -0.06 5.81 -12.88
CA ASP A 37 -0.89 6.72 -13.67
C ASP A 37 -2.24 7.03 -13.01
N GLY A 38 -2.48 6.53 -11.80
CA GLY A 38 -3.72 6.70 -11.07
C GLY A 38 -4.90 5.94 -11.66
N LYS A 39 -4.67 4.92 -12.50
CA LYS A 39 -5.74 4.20 -13.21
C LYS A 39 -5.82 2.72 -12.85
N CYS A 40 -7.02 2.19 -13.02
CA CYS A 40 -7.32 0.77 -12.89
C CYS A 40 -6.68 0.00 -14.04
N PRO A 41 -5.83 -1.02 -13.76
CA PRO A 41 -5.10 -1.76 -14.79
C PRO A 41 -6.02 -2.50 -15.78
N SER A 42 -7.23 -2.80 -15.35
CA SER A 42 -8.19 -3.62 -16.08
C SER A 42 -9.04 -2.83 -17.08
N ASP A 43 -9.26 -1.54 -16.85
CA ASP A 43 -10.23 -0.75 -17.63
C ASP A 43 -9.85 0.71 -17.87
N GLY A 44 -8.72 1.19 -17.31
CA GLY A 44 -8.23 2.56 -17.47
C GLY A 44 -9.05 3.64 -16.77
N THR A 45 -10.04 3.26 -15.95
CA THR A 45 -10.81 4.19 -15.11
C THR A 45 -9.97 4.68 -13.94
N ASP A 46 -10.31 5.84 -13.38
CA ASP A 46 -9.51 6.43 -12.31
C ASP A 46 -9.69 5.66 -10.99
N LEU A 47 -8.57 5.45 -10.28
CA LEU A 47 -8.54 4.82 -8.96
C LEU A 47 -9.18 5.73 -7.92
N GLU A 48 -10.05 5.17 -7.07
CA GLU A 48 -10.57 5.88 -5.90
C GLU A 48 -9.73 5.51 -4.67
N GLU A 49 -9.02 6.49 -4.10
CA GLU A 49 -8.21 6.28 -2.91
C GLU A 49 -9.09 6.00 -1.68
N VAL A 50 -8.72 4.97 -0.92
CA VAL A 50 -9.31 4.65 0.37
C VAL A 50 -8.57 5.42 1.46
N GLN A 51 -9.14 6.53 1.91
CA GLN A 51 -8.52 7.35 2.96
C GLN A 51 -8.54 6.69 4.35
N ASP A 52 -9.64 6.00 4.69
CA ASP A 52 -9.77 5.25 5.94
C ASP A 52 -10.28 3.82 5.64
N PRO A 53 -9.38 2.82 5.68
CA PRO A 53 -9.76 1.42 5.50
C PRO A 53 -10.82 0.95 6.50
N ARG A 54 -10.86 1.52 7.72
CA ARG A 54 -11.78 1.11 8.80
C ARG A 54 -13.22 1.50 8.54
N GLN A 55 -13.43 2.56 7.77
CA GLN A 55 -14.78 3.01 7.39
C GLN A 55 -15.21 2.47 6.04
N THR A 56 -14.34 1.71 5.38
CA THR A 56 -14.56 1.23 4.02
C THR A 56 -15.36 -0.08 4.02
N LYS A 57 -16.30 -0.17 3.08
CA LYS A 57 -17.11 -1.37 2.86
C LYS A 57 -16.58 -2.18 1.69
N CYS A 58 -16.87 -3.47 1.67
CA CYS A 58 -16.51 -4.33 0.55
C CYS A 58 -17.17 -3.81 -0.76
N PRO A 59 -16.40 -3.47 -1.80
CA PRO A 59 -16.95 -2.91 -3.03
C PRO A 59 -17.84 -3.91 -3.81
N ARG A 60 -17.74 -5.22 -3.52
CA ARG A 60 -18.58 -6.25 -4.15
C ARG A 60 -19.94 -6.40 -3.49
N CYS A 61 -19.98 -6.48 -2.17
CA CYS A 61 -21.18 -6.89 -1.42
C CYS A 61 -21.69 -5.84 -0.42
N GLY A 62 -20.97 -4.73 -0.24
CA GLY A 62 -21.37 -3.62 0.64
C GLY A 62 -21.32 -3.93 2.14
N LYS A 63 -20.80 -5.09 2.54
CA LYS A 63 -20.61 -5.46 3.95
C LYS A 63 -19.40 -4.74 4.55
N GLU A 64 -19.41 -4.62 5.87
CA GLU A 64 -18.27 -4.11 6.64
C GLU A 64 -17.07 -5.06 6.51
N LEU A 65 -15.86 -4.50 6.61
CA LEU A 65 -14.61 -5.24 6.54
C LEU A 65 -14.13 -5.53 7.96
N GLU A 66 -13.75 -6.77 8.22
CA GLU A 66 -12.96 -7.11 9.41
C GLU A 66 -11.51 -6.76 9.13
N ILE A 67 -10.90 -5.96 10.02
CA ILE A 67 -9.52 -5.50 9.88
C ILE A 67 -8.68 -6.15 10.96
N GLU A 68 -7.63 -6.84 10.53
CA GLU A 68 -6.62 -7.40 11.41
C GLU A 68 -5.39 -6.50 11.42
N GLU A 69 -5.05 -5.98 12.59
CA GLU A 69 -3.79 -5.27 12.79
C GLU A 69 -2.68 -6.28 13.09
N ILE A 70 -1.80 -6.49 12.12
CA ILE A 70 -0.57 -7.25 12.33
C ILE A 70 0.43 -6.32 13.01
N LYS A 71 0.88 -6.68 14.22
CA LYS A 71 2.00 -5.99 14.86
C LYS A 71 3.23 -6.11 13.94
N PRO A 72 3.99 -5.03 13.70
CA PRO A 72 5.26 -5.14 13.01
C PRO A 72 6.08 -6.24 13.67
N LEU A 73 6.60 -7.17 12.87
CA LEU A 73 7.56 -8.15 13.37
C LEU A 73 8.69 -7.33 14.01
N ALA A 74 8.81 -7.42 15.33
CA ALA A 74 9.96 -6.87 16.02
C ALA A 74 11.18 -7.45 15.31
N THR A 75 11.95 -6.59 14.64
CA THR A 75 13.28 -6.95 14.17
C THR A 75 13.98 -7.54 15.38
N ALA A 76 14.33 -8.83 15.29
CA ALA A 76 15.01 -9.52 16.36
C ALA A 76 16.26 -8.70 16.73
N ASP A 77 16.19 -8.03 17.87
CA ASP A 77 17.33 -7.56 18.61
C ASP A 77 18.08 -8.81 19.11
N THR A 78 18.86 -9.40 18.21
CA THR A 78 20.00 -10.22 18.57
C THR A 78 21.24 -9.47 18.15
N SER A 79 21.48 -8.35 18.83
CA SER A 79 22.84 -7.92 19.11
C SER A 79 23.45 -8.99 20.02
N ALA A 80 24.06 -9.99 19.39
CA ALA A 80 24.98 -10.90 20.06
C ALA A 80 26.33 -10.19 20.15
N GLU A 81 26.64 -9.65 21.32
CA GLU A 81 28.01 -9.47 21.83
C GLU A 81 28.05 -9.94 23.29
#